data_AF-A0A4D4K515-F1
#
_entry.id   AF-A0A4D4K515-F1
#
_cell.length_a   1.000
_cell.length_b   1.000
_cell.length_c   1.000
_cell.angle_alpha   90.00
_cell.angle_beta   90.00
_cell.angle_gamma   90.00
#
_symmetry.space_group_name_H-M   'P 1'
#
loop_
_entity.id
_entity.type
_entity.pdbx_description
1 polymer ?
#
loop_
_entity_poly.entity_id
_entity_poly.type
_entity_poly.pdbx_seq_one_letter_code
_entity_poly.pdbx_strand_id
1 'polypeptide(L)'
;MGGDPARLPAWWPTPAQLGLASGRRPSDERRLAFPVHPLTVGRPLEAALRAAGLDGEARLADRPLLDVRPTLSMRTVAVADDPLVHLKLPLTTSTLGMRNRRSVKPGTLIDGEVAQRLVEAVIAREPRFGATVLLADETTHLHAGHELLATLVRRYPPGLENATVVPLAGLLAPAPDGTLVIDGLAERHYSGDVLALLDDYLTLLFDFHTALFAYGIALESHQQNISLVFESGGANGGAVPRLRLLIKDHDGPRVHAIRLAAMVGGGPAADLCGFDDRRILTSGDGPVADVFTTITVHLCAAAPVFELARLGRAPLDTLLRRLRDRLTDAVDRLAVTRPGAAAALLRRRVLDADRLPVKAMVTAGTLFTKERSGAADINKHYVTGPNYLLRGSGR
;
A
#
# COMPACT_ATOMS: atom_id res chain seq x y z
N MET A 1 25.76 -6.00 -5.07
CA MET A 1 24.55 -5.45 -4.39
C MET A 1 23.85 -4.52 -5.36
N GLY A 2 22.52 -4.50 -5.36
CA GLY A 2 21.71 -3.54 -6.10
C GLY A 2 21.07 -2.51 -5.18
N GLY A 3 20.66 -1.38 -5.75
CA GLY A 3 20.28 -0.17 -5.02
C GLY A 3 21.36 0.91 -5.07
N ASP A 4 20.99 2.14 -4.73
CA ASP A 4 21.90 3.30 -4.69
C ASP A 4 22.24 3.67 -3.23
N PRO A 5 23.45 3.36 -2.73
CA PRO A 5 23.87 3.72 -1.39
C PRO A 5 23.86 5.24 -1.11
N ALA A 6 23.96 6.09 -2.14
CA ALA A 6 23.93 7.54 -1.96
C ALA A 6 22.56 8.07 -1.49
N ARG A 7 21.51 7.26 -1.63
CA ARG A 7 20.14 7.60 -1.22
C ARG A 7 19.78 7.10 0.18
N LEU A 8 20.71 6.41 0.86
CA LEU A 8 20.49 5.93 2.21
C LEU A 8 20.40 7.11 3.20
N PRO A 9 19.64 6.97 4.30
CA PRO A 9 19.60 7.97 5.36
C PRO A 9 21.00 8.33 5.87
N ALA A 10 21.22 9.58 6.26
CA ALA A 10 22.53 10.04 6.77
C ALA A 10 22.98 9.29 8.03
N TRP A 11 22.04 8.74 8.81
CA TRP A 11 22.32 7.92 9.99
C TRP A 11 22.69 6.46 9.65
N TRP A 12 22.69 6.06 8.38
CA TRP A 12 23.01 4.68 7.99
C TRP A 12 24.39 4.28 8.49
N PRO A 13 24.51 3.15 9.21
CA PRO A 13 25.72 2.91 9.97
C PRO A 13 26.88 2.46 9.09
N THR A 14 28.07 2.92 9.43
CA THR A 14 29.32 2.38 8.90
C THR A 14 29.61 1.02 9.54
N PRO A 15 30.34 0.11 8.85
CA PRO A 15 30.79 -1.14 9.45
C PRO A 15 31.57 -0.94 10.76
N ALA A 16 32.38 0.13 10.86
CA ALA A 16 33.12 0.48 12.07
C ALA A 16 32.20 0.79 13.26
N GLN A 17 31.10 1.53 13.03
CA GLN A 17 30.07 1.76 14.06
C GLN A 17 29.40 0.47 14.51
N LEU A 18 29.35 -0.57 13.67
CA LEU A 18 28.82 -1.88 14.01
C LEU A 18 29.83 -2.81 14.72
N GLY A 19 31.02 -2.31 15.06
CA GLY A 19 32.06 -3.10 15.72
C GLY A 19 32.84 -4.02 14.78
N LEU A 20 32.58 -3.95 13.48
CA LEU A 20 33.34 -4.70 12.49
C LEU A 20 34.63 -3.93 12.21
N ALA A 21 35.73 -4.39 12.83
CA ALA A 21 37.04 -3.78 12.66
C ALA A 21 37.41 -3.65 11.18
N SER A 22 37.86 -2.46 10.77
CA SER A 22 38.53 -2.25 9.49
C SER A 22 39.85 -3.00 9.50
N GLY A 23 39.86 -4.26 9.06
CA GLY A 23 41.10 -4.88 8.67
C GLY A 23 41.70 -4.03 7.55
N ARG A 24 43.02 -3.80 7.55
CA ARG A 24 43.72 -3.03 6.51
C ARG A 24 43.74 -3.74 5.14
N ARG A 25 42.66 -4.41 4.74
CA ARG A 25 42.49 -4.93 3.38
C ARG A 25 41.71 -3.88 2.58
N PRO A 26 42.17 -3.53 1.36
CA PRO A 26 41.46 -2.62 0.45
C PRO A 26 39.99 -3.00 0.18
N SER A 27 39.61 -4.26 0.43
CA SER A 27 38.23 -4.75 0.36
C SER A 27 37.29 -4.20 1.45
N ASP A 28 37.82 -3.76 2.59
CA ASP A 28 37.01 -3.36 3.74
C ASP A 28 36.37 -1.97 3.55
N GLU A 29 36.94 -1.12 2.68
CA GLU A 29 36.37 0.17 2.25
C GLU A 29 35.11 0.02 1.37
N ARG A 30 34.81 -1.19 0.89
CA ARG A 30 33.64 -1.49 0.05
C ARG A 30 32.50 -2.18 0.79
N ARG A 31 32.62 -2.38 2.11
CA ARG A 31 31.56 -3.02 2.91
C ARG A 31 30.47 -2.01 3.28
N LEU A 32 29.22 -2.38 3.00
CA LEU A 32 28.05 -1.61 3.38
C LEU A 32 27.30 -2.35 4.50
N ALA A 33 26.82 -1.62 5.50
CA ALA A 33 25.92 -2.18 6.50
C ALA A 33 24.59 -2.59 5.84
N PHE A 34 24.19 -3.83 6.07
CA PHE A 34 22.96 -4.39 5.52
C PHE A 34 22.05 -4.85 6.69
N PRO A 35 20.94 -4.14 6.97
CA PRO A 35 20.07 -4.52 8.07
C PRO A 35 19.31 -5.80 7.72
N VAL A 36 19.18 -6.67 8.71
CA VAL A 36 18.39 -7.90 8.63
C VAL A 36 17.43 -7.93 9.81
N HIS A 37 16.24 -8.48 9.59
CA HIS A 37 15.30 -8.66 10.69
C HIS A 37 15.87 -9.67 11.71
N PRO A 38 15.84 -9.41 13.03
CA PRO A 38 16.41 -10.32 14.03
C PRO A 38 15.88 -11.76 13.92
N LEU A 39 14.58 -11.92 13.69
CA LEU A 39 13.94 -13.22 13.48
C LEU A 39 14.35 -13.96 12.19
N THR A 40 15.11 -13.34 11.28
CA THR A 40 15.66 -13.98 10.07
C THR A 40 17.06 -14.56 10.32
N VAL A 41 17.72 -14.16 11.42
CA VAL A 41 19.09 -14.62 11.77
C VAL A 41 19.12 -16.13 12.05
N GLY A 42 20.25 -16.76 11.70
CA GLY A 42 20.48 -18.20 11.82
C GLY A 42 20.42 -18.91 10.46
N ARG A 43 20.02 -20.19 10.46
CA ARG A 43 20.01 -21.05 9.26
C ARG A 43 19.38 -20.41 8.02
N PRO A 44 18.24 -19.69 8.10
CA PRO A 44 17.65 -19.07 6.90
C PRO A 44 18.55 -17.99 6.27
N LEU A 45 19.15 -17.13 7.09
CA LEU A 45 20.08 -16.10 6.63
C LEU A 45 21.35 -16.72 6.05
N GLU A 46 21.93 -17.72 6.74
CA GLU A 46 23.11 -18.44 6.25
C GLU A 46 22.86 -19.11 4.88
N ALA A 47 21.69 -19.73 4.70
CA ALA A 47 21.30 -20.33 3.43
C ALA A 47 21.14 -19.27 2.33
N ALA A 48 20.55 -18.12 2.66
CA ALA A 48 20.43 -16.99 1.75
C ALA A 48 21.79 -16.43 1.33
N LEU A 49 22.74 -16.29 2.27
CA LEU A 49 24.09 -15.83 2.00
C LEU A 49 24.84 -16.80 1.08
N ARG A 50 24.78 -18.11 1.35
CA ARG A 50 25.35 -19.14 0.45
C ARG A 50 24.73 -19.09 -0.94
N ALA A 51 23.40 -19.02 -1.03
CA ALA A 51 22.70 -18.94 -2.31
C ALA A 51 23.05 -17.68 -3.12
N ALA A 52 23.37 -16.57 -2.43
CA ALA A 52 23.82 -15.33 -3.04
C ALA A 52 25.34 -15.27 -3.30
N GLY A 53 26.10 -16.32 -2.95
CA GLY A 53 27.56 -16.34 -3.07
C GLY A 53 28.29 -15.40 -2.10
N LEU A 54 27.67 -15.05 -0.97
CA LEU A 54 28.19 -14.12 0.04
C LEU A 54 28.69 -14.84 1.31
N ASP A 55 28.78 -16.16 1.27
CA ASP A 55 29.32 -16.96 2.36
C ASP A 55 30.81 -16.66 2.57
N GLY A 56 31.21 -16.39 3.80
CA GLY A 56 32.57 -15.92 4.12
C GLY A 56 32.87 -14.45 3.75
N GLU A 57 32.02 -13.79 2.95
CA GLU A 57 32.14 -12.37 2.63
C GLU A 57 31.30 -11.47 3.54
N ALA A 58 30.09 -11.91 3.86
CA ALA A 58 29.20 -11.23 4.80
C ALA A 58 29.54 -11.59 6.25
N ARG A 59 29.49 -10.60 7.13
CA ARG A 59 29.70 -10.77 8.57
C ARG A 59 28.52 -10.17 9.32
N LEU A 60 27.88 -10.98 10.16
CA LEU A 60 26.87 -10.46 11.08
C LEU A 60 27.56 -9.54 12.09
N ALA A 61 26.98 -8.37 12.34
CA ALA A 61 27.51 -7.42 13.30
C ALA A 61 27.36 -7.94 14.74
N ASP A 62 28.35 -7.66 15.59
CA ASP A 62 28.36 -8.11 16.99
C ASP A 62 27.40 -7.31 17.88
N ARG A 63 26.92 -6.14 17.41
CA ARG A 63 25.99 -5.28 18.13
C ARG A 63 24.89 -4.71 17.24
N PRO A 64 23.65 -4.58 17.75
CA PRO A 64 22.62 -3.77 17.11
C PRO A 64 22.96 -2.27 17.28
N LEU A 65 22.42 -1.43 16.39
CA LEU A 65 22.65 0.03 16.43
C LEU A 65 21.39 0.88 16.15
N LEU A 66 20.24 0.25 15.95
CA LEU A 66 19.01 0.96 15.60
C LEU A 66 17.86 0.40 16.42
N ASP A 67 17.28 1.25 17.27
CA ASP A 67 16.03 0.94 17.96
C ASP A 67 14.86 1.19 17.02
N VAL A 68 13.97 0.20 16.95
CA VAL A 68 12.85 0.20 16.01
C VAL A 68 11.61 -0.37 16.66
N ARG A 69 10.43 0.05 16.17
CA ARG A 69 9.13 -0.49 16.57
C ARG A 69 8.46 -1.23 15.41
N PRO A 70 8.04 -2.49 15.57
CA PRO A 70 7.33 -3.20 14.52
C PRO A 70 5.98 -2.56 14.22
N THR A 71 5.64 -2.49 12.93
CA THR A 71 4.30 -2.11 12.47
C THR A 71 3.42 -3.36 12.27
N LEU A 72 2.18 -3.19 11.80
CA LEU A 72 1.24 -4.30 11.54
C LEU A 72 1.81 -5.40 10.61
N SER A 73 2.77 -5.08 9.73
CA SER A 73 3.37 -6.10 8.85
C SER A 73 4.37 -7.00 9.57
N MET A 74 4.73 -6.65 10.82
CA MET A 74 5.86 -7.13 11.62
C MET A 74 7.22 -6.79 11.00
N ARG A 75 7.37 -7.09 9.72
CA ARG A 75 8.60 -6.97 8.94
C ARG A 75 8.97 -5.54 8.57
N THR A 76 8.00 -4.62 8.60
CA THR A 76 8.24 -3.18 8.47
C THR A 76 8.32 -2.60 9.87
N VAL A 77 9.44 -1.98 10.17
CA VAL A 77 9.72 -1.39 11.48
C VAL A 77 9.92 0.12 11.34
N ALA A 78 9.34 0.92 12.23
CA ALA A 78 9.56 2.36 12.29
C ALA A 78 10.80 2.65 13.14
N VAL A 79 11.67 3.55 12.71
CA VAL A 79 12.84 3.98 13.48
C VAL A 79 12.36 4.73 14.73
N ALA A 80 12.87 4.39 15.91
CA ALA A 80 12.37 4.94 17.16
C ALA A 80 12.63 6.46 17.27
N ASP A 81 13.82 6.90 16.85
CA ASP A 81 14.25 8.30 16.90
C ASP A 81 13.79 9.14 15.70
N ASP A 82 13.31 8.48 14.63
CA ASP A 82 12.74 9.12 13.45
C ASP A 82 11.56 8.28 12.92
N PRO A 83 10.38 8.37 13.56
CA PRO A 83 9.23 7.52 13.24
C PRO A 83 8.66 7.72 11.83
N LEU A 84 9.08 8.76 11.10
CA LEU A 84 8.70 8.96 9.70
C LEU A 84 9.53 8.09 8.75
N VAL A 85 10.62 7.49 9.22
CA VAL A 85 11.45 6.56 8.45
C VAL A 85 11.22 5.14 8.92
N HIS A 86 10.86 4.27 7.97
CA HIS A 86 10.60 2.86 8.21
C HIS A 86 11.55 1.98 7.40
N LEU A 87 11.91 0.82 7.94
CA LEU A 87 12.64 -0.23 7.22
C LEU A 87 11.71 -1.41 6.96
N LYS A 88 11.48 -1.76 5.69
CA LYS A 88 10.81 -3.01 5.27
C LYS A 88 11.88 -4.07 5.05
N LEU A 89 11.91 -5.04 5.96
CA LEU A 89 12.90 -6.13 6.00
C LEU A 89 12.22 -7.45 5.63
N PRO A 90 12.90 -8.38 4.95
CA PRO A 90 12.41 -9.74 4.78
C PRO A 90 12.28 -10.49 6.10
N LEU A 91 11.21 -11.26 6.22
CA LEU A 91 10.95 -12.14 7.36
C LEU A 91 10.64 -13.56 6.86
N THR A 92 11.21 -14.56 7.52
CA THR A 92 11.07 -16.00 7.20
C THR A 92 9.74 -16.59 7.66
N THR A 93 8.68 -15.78 7.66
CA THR A 93 7.33 -16.19 8.04
C THR A 93 6.39 -16.17 6.84
N SER A 94 5.29 -16.89 6.94
CA SER A 94 4.15 -16.78 6.03
C SER A 94 2.92 -16.43 6.86
N THR A 95 2.08 -15.52 6.36
CA THR A 95 0.86 -15.10 7.06
C THR A 95 -0.30 -15.09 6.07
N LEU A 96 -1.52 -15.41 6.50
CA LEU A 96 -2.68 -15.56 5.59
C LEU A 96 -2.49 -16.68 4.56
N GLY A 97 -1.83 -17.77 4.97
CA GLY A 97 -1.55 -18.96 4.16
C GLY A 97 -0.06 -19.19 3.89
N MET A 98 0.33 -20.45 3.72
CA MET A 98 1.74 -20.86 3.55
C MET A 98 2.42 -20.27 2.31
N ARG A 99 1.63 -19.83 1.32
CA ARG A 99 2.16 -19.25 0.07
C ARG A 99 2.37 -17.74 0.13
N ASN A 100 1.83 -17.08 1.15
CA ASN A 100 1.98 -15.64 1.33
C ASN A 100 3.19 -15.36 2.24
N ARG A 101 4.37 -15.58 1.68
CA ARG A 101 5.67 -15.42 2.33
C ARG A 101 5.98 -13.94 2.54
N ARG A 102 6.62 -13.64 3.67
CA ARG A 102 7.03 -12.27 4.05
C ARG A 102 8.46 -11.93 3.64
N SER A 103 8.95 -12.54 2.57
CA SER A 103 10.18 -12.17 1.86
C SER A 103 9.98 -10.96 0.93
N VAL A 104 11.06 -10.40 0.40
CA VAL A 104 11.03 -9.28 -0.55
C VAL A 104 11.84 -9.65 -1.79
N LYS A 105 11.16 -9.87 -2.92
CA LYS A 105 11.85 -10.17 -4.18
C LYS A 105 12.50 -8.91 -4.73
N PRO A 106 13.76 -8.93 -5.18
CA PRO A 106 14.42 -7.75 -5.74
C PRO A 106 13.60 -7.03 -6.82
N GLY A 107 12.99 -7.75 -7.76
CA GLY A 107 12.14 -7.17 -8.80
C GLY A 107 10.97 -6.34 -8.27
N THR A 108 10.38 -6.72 -7.12
CA THR A 108 9.27 -5.97 -6.51
C THR A 108 9.69 -4.59 -5.98
N LEU A 109 10.98 -4.38 -5.72
CA LEU A 109 11.51 -3.06 -5.33
C LEU A 109 11.51 -2.10 -6.53
N ILE A 110 11.93 -2.61 -7.69
CA ILE A 110 11.91 -1.88 -8.97
C ILE A 110 10.46 -1.59 -9.38
N ASP A 111 9.58 -2.59 -9.30
CA ASP A 111 8.16 -2.42 -9.60
C ASP A 111 7.51 -1.35 -8.71
N GLY A 112 7.84 -1.33 -7.42
CA GLY A 112 7.35 -0.33 -6.48
C GLY A 112 7.80 1.10 -6.83
N GLU A 113 9.06 1.28 -7.24
CA GLU A 113 9.56 2.58 -7.71
C GLU A 113 8.83 3.05 -8.98
N VAL A 114 8.65 2.16 -9.96
CA VAL A 114 7.91 2.48 -11.19
C VAL A 114 6.46 2.85 -10.88
N ALA A 115 5.81 2.09 -10.00
CA ALA A 115 4.45 2.37 -9.57
C ALA A 115 4.32 3.70 -8.81
N GLN A 116 5.28 4.04 -7.93
CA GLN A 116 5.30 5.33 -7.25
C GLN A 116 5.39 6.48 -8.26
N ARG A 117 6.33 6.43 -9.21
CA ARG A 117 6.47 7.45 -10.27
C ARG A 117 5.20 7.58 -11.12
N LEU A 118 4.54 6.45 -11.41
CA LEU A 118 3.28 6.44 -12.13
C LEU A 118 2.18 7.19 -11.37
N VAL A 119 2.05 6.97 -10.05
CA VAL A 119 1.06 7.68 -9.23
C VAL A 119 1.42 9.16 -9.08
N GLU A 120 2.69 9.50 -8.87
CA GLU A 120 3.18 10.89 -8.86
C GLU A 120 2.84 11.63 -10.16
N ALA A 121 3.04 10.98 -11.32
CA ALA A 121 2.72 11.54 -12.62
C ALA A 121 1.22 11.79 -12.84
N VAL A 122 0.35 10.98 -12.20
CA VAL A 122 -1.09 11.23 -12.17
C VAL A 122 -1.41 12.40 -11.24
N ILE A 123 -0.86 12.46 -10.02
CA ILE A 123 -1.07 13.58 -9.09
C ILE A 123 -0.64 14.91 -9.71
N ALA A 124 0.49 14.94 -10.44
CA ALA A 124 0.95 16.13 -11.15
C ALA A 124 -0.04 16.61 -12.24
N ARG A 125 -0.81 15.69 -12.84
CA ARG A 125 -1.87 15.99 -13.82
C ARG A 125 -3.22 16.28 -13.17
N GLU A 126 -3.38 15.88 -11.91
CA GLU A 126 -4.56 16.10 -11.07
C GLU A 126 -4.22 16.97 -9.84
N PRO A 127 -3.90 18.26 -9.99
CA PRO A 127 -3.40 19.09 -8.87
C PRO A 127 -4.32 19.12 -7.64
N ARG A 128 -5.63 18.87 -7.83
CA ARG A 128 -6.61 18.74 -6.73
C ARG A 128 -6.24 17.67 -5.70
N PHE A 129 -5.41 16.68 -6.06
CA PHE A 129 -4.93 15.65 -5.13
C PHE A 129 -3.61 16.02 -4.44
N GLY A 130 -2.89 17.04 -4.90
CA GLY A 130 -1.55 17.36 -4.40
C GLY A 130 -1.51 17.67 -2.90
N ALA A 131 -2.60 18.18 -2.33
CA ALA A 131 -2.72 18.46 -0.90
C ALA A 131 -3.44 17.35 -0.11
N THR A 132 -4.16 16.43 -0.77
CA THR A 132 -5.02 15.43 -0.11
C THR A 132 -4.51 14.00 -0.21
N VAL A 133 -3.61 13.72 -1.15
CA VAL A 133 -3.00 12.39 -1.34
C VAL A 133 -1.49 12.50 -1.22
N LEU A 134 -0.99 11.92 -0.14
CA LEU A 134 0.40 11.81 0.22
C LEU A 134 0.92 10.43 -0.18
N LEU A 135 2.12 10.36 -0.73
CA LEU A 135 2.80 9.11 -1.02
C LEU A 135 3.98 8.96 -0.07
N ALA A 136 4.13 7.79 0.52
CA ALA A 136 5.40 7.43 1.13
C ALA A 136 6.43 7.21 0.02
N ASP A 137 7.64 7.77 0.19
CA ASP A 137 8.77 7.51 -0.68
C ASP A 137 9.35 6.14 -0.36
N GLU A 138 9.36 5.26 -1.36
CA GLU A 138 9.82 3.87 -1.29
C GLU A 138 10.95 3.57 -2.28
N THR A 139 11.48 4.62 -2.92
CA THR A 139 12.45 4.50 -4.01
C THR A 139 13.88 4.25 -3.52
N THR A 140 14.09 4.16 -2.20
CA THR A 140 15.38 3.83 -1.59
C THR A 140 15.38 2.39 -1.10
N HIS A 141 16.22 1.55 -1.68
CA HIS A 141 16.33 0.15 -1.28
C HIS A 141 17.72 -0.43 -1.54
N LEU A 142 18.04 -1.54 -0.87
CA LEU A 142 19.22 -2.37 -1.09
C LEU A 142 18.79 -3.81 -1.31
N HIS A 143 19.50 -4.54 -2.16
CA HIS A 143 19.37 -6.00 -2.23
C HIS A 143 20.66 -6.69 -2.65
N ALA A 144 20.78 -7.97 -2.29
CA ALA A 144 21.90 -8.81 -2.67
C ALA A 144 21.48 -10.03 -3.50
N GLY A 145 20.39 -9.89 -4.26
CA GLY A 145 19.95 -10.90 -5.25
C GLY A 145 19.12 -12.05 -4.67
N HIS A 146 18.90 -12.08 -3.35
CA HIS A 146 18.09 -13.08 -2.67
C HIS A 146 16.90 -12.44 -1.95
N GLU A 147 15.76 -13.14 -1.87
CA GLU A 147 14.52 -12.59 -1.31
C GLU A 147 14.54 -12.31 0.22
N LEU A 148 15.55 -12.86 0.91
CA LEU A 148 15.85 -12.60 2.31
C LEU A 148 16.97 -11.56 2.52
N LEU A 149 17.63 -11.13 1.44
CA LEU A 149 18.71 -10.16 1.42
C LEU A 149 18.25 -8.92 0.67
N ALA A 150 17.23 -8.26 1.22
CA ALA A 150 16.66 -7.02 0.70
C ALA A 150 16.36 -6.07 1.87
N THR A 151 16.34 -4.77 1.62
CA THR A 151 15.86 -3.76 2.56
C THR A 151 15.27 -2.61 1.76
N LEU A 152 14.08 -2.16 2.12
CA LEU A 152 13.49 -0.94 1.59
C LEU A 152 13.39 0.10 2.71
N VAL A 153 13.86 1.30 2.43
CA VAL A 153 13.71 2.48 3.28
C VAL A 153 12.47 3.22 2.79
N ARG A 154 11.44 3.28 3.65
CA ARG A 154 10.22 4.02 3.40
C ARG A 154 10.28 5.33 4.18
N ARG A 155 10.00 6.45 3.54
CA ARG A 155 9.92 7.76 4.19
C ARG A 155 8.53 8.34 4.03
N TYR A 156 7.93 8.77 5.13
CA TYR A 156 6.73 9.58 5.06
C TYR A 156 7.10 11.01 4.66
N PRO A 157 6.20 11.75 3.98
CA PRO A 157 6.46 13.14 3.65
C PRO A 157 6.77 13.98 4.90
N PRO A 158 7.66 14.99 4.79
CA PRO A 158 7.94 15.91 5.89
C PRO A 158 6.68 16.69 6.28
N GLY A 159 6.64 17.21 7.51
CA GLY A 159 5.48 17.94 8.03
C GLY A 159 4.44 17.05 8.71
N LEU A 160 4.71 15.74 8.83
CA LEU A 160 3.85 14.78 9.52
C LEU A 160 4.28 14.50 10.96
N GLU A 161 5.29 15.21 11.47
CA GLU A 161 5.88 15.00 12.80
C GLU A 161 4.85 15.22 13.92
N ASN A 162 3.91 16.14 13.69
CA ASN A 162 2.82 16.48 14.62
C ASN A 162 1.44 16.01 14.14
N ALA A 163 1.39 15.20 13.07
CA ALA A 163 0.14 14.70 12.51
C ALA A 163 -0.30 13.40 13.19
N THR A 164 -1.62 13.21 13.30
CA THR A 164 -2.19 11.92 13.68
C THR A 164 -2.30 11.05 12.43
N VAL A 165 -1.41 10.05 12.31
CA VAL A 165 -1.39 9.09 11.19
C VAL A 165 -1.95 7.75 11.65
N VAL A 166 -3.11 7.36 11.11
CA VAL A 166 -3.81 6.13 11.51
C VAL A 166 -3.94 5.18 10.32
N PRO A 167 -3.31 3.99 10.36
CA PRO A 167 -3.55 2.96 9.35
C PRO A 167 -5.04 2.61 9.28
N LEU A 168 -5.58 2.51 8.06
CA LEU A 168 -7.00 2.19 7.87
C LEU A 168 -7.37 0.84 8.52
N ALA A 169 -6.44 -0.12 8.52
CA ALA A 169 -6.61 -1.41 9.20
C ALA A 169 -6.82 -1.29 10.72
N GLY A 170 -6.37 -0.20 11.34
CA GLY A 170 -6.54 0.08 12.77
C GLY A 170 -7.68 1.06 13.07
N LEU A 171 -8.41 1.55 12.06
CA LEU A 171 -9.40 2.63 12.23
C LEU A 171 -10.52 2.27 13.21
N LEU A 172 -10.93 1.00 13.22
CA LEU A 172 -12.03 0.50 14.06
C LEU A 172 -11.53 -0.36 15.23
N ALA A 173 -10.23 -0.32 15.53
CA ALA A 173 -9.67 -1.02 16.68
C ALA A 173 -10.08 -0.32 18.00
N PRO A 174 -10.30 -1.07 19.09
CA PRO A 174 -10.44 -0.49 20.42
C PRO A 174 -9.08 0.00 20.93
N ALA A 175 -9.08 1.18 21.54
CA ALA A 175 -7.99 1.68 22.36
C ALA A 175 -7.98 0.99 23.75
N PRO A 176 -6.92 1.14 24.56
CA PRO A 176 -6.83 0.47 25.86
C PRO A 176 -7.97 0.76 26.84
N ASP A 177 -8.64 1.90 26.70
CA ASP A 177 -9.81 2.31 27.48
C ASP A 177 -11.15 1.76 26.92
N GLY A 178 -11.11 1.04 25.79
CA GLY A 178 -12.26 0.48 25.10
C GLY A 178 -12.89 1.40 24.04
N THR A 179 -12.47 2.66 23.95
CA THR A 179 -12.96 3.61 22.94
C THR A 179 -12.46 3.19 21.56
N LEU A 180 -13.30 3.27 20.50
CA LEU A 180 -12.81 2.98 19.16
C LEU A 180 -11.92 4.11 18.66
N VAL A 181 -10.87 3.77 17.91
CA VAL A 181 -9.99 4.77 17.30
C VAL A 181 -10.77 5.79 16.46
N ILE A 182 -11.76 5.34 15.68
CA ILE A 182 -12.62 6.23 14.87
C ILE A 182 -13.45 7.21 15.72
N ASP A 183 -13.91 6.80 16.91
CA ASP A 183 -14.69 7.68 17.79
C ASP A 183 -13.80 8.81 18.31
N GLY A 184 -12.60 8.47 18.80
CA GLY A 184 -11.64 9.47 19.26
C GLY A 184 -11.17 10.41 18.13
N LEU A 185 -11.08 9.92 16.89
CA LEU A 185 -10.80 10.76 15.73
C LEU A 185 -11.99 11.69 15.40
N ALA A 186 -13.21 11.18 15.46
CA ALA A 186 -14.41 11.96 15.22
C ALA A 186 -14.60 13.05 16.28
N GLU A 187 -14.37 12.73 17.55
CA GLU A 187 -14.37 13.70 18.66
C GLU A 187 -13.38 14.85 18.41
N ARG A 188 -12.15 14.53 17.99
CA ARG A 188 -11.10 15.55 17.77
C ARG A 188 -11.30 16.38 16.50
N HIS A 189 -11.81 15.80 15.42
CA HIS A 189 -11.77 16.44 14.09
C HIS A 189 -13.14 16.65 13.44
N TYR A 190 -14.21 16.06 13.98
CA TYR A 190 -15.56 16.05 13.41
C TYR A 190 -16.66 16.33 14.44
N SER A 191 -16.34 16.93 15.59
CA SER A 191 -17.33 17.22 16.65
C SER A 191 -18.10 15.98 17.13
N GLY A 192 -17.45 14.80 17.11
CA GLY A 192 -18.04 13.52 17.46
C GLY A 192 -18.82 12.82 16.33
N ASP A 193 -18.94 13.42 15.14
CA ASP A 193 -19.69 12.82 14.03
C ASP A 193 -18.84 11.81 13.23
N VAL A 194 -18.97 10.54 13.60
CA VAL A 194 -18.33 9.40 12.91
C VAL A 194 -18.82 9.26 11.46
N LEU A 195 -20.08 9.59 11.16
CA LEU A 195 -20.61 9.45 9.81
C LEU A 195 -20.10 10.56 8.89
N ALA A 196 -19.88 11.77 9.41
CA ALA A 196 -19.21 12.83 8.67
C ALA A 196 -17.75 12.47 8.35
N LEU A 197 -17.02 11.88 9.30
CA LEU A 197 -15.67 11.36 9.04
C LEU A 197 -15.69 10.29 7.95
N LEU A 198 -16.61 9.32 8.06
CA LEU A 198 -16.77 8.25 7.07
C LEU A 198 -17.07 8.82 5.67
N ASP A 199 -17.99 9.79 5.57
CA ASP A 199 -18.36 10.42 4.30
C ASP A 199 -17.17 11.14 3.66
N ASP A 200 -16.40 11.93 4.42
CA ASP A 200 -15.17 12.59 3.94
C ASP A 200 -14.13 11.57 3.45
N TYR A 201 -13.93 10.52 4.24
CA TYR A 201 -13.00 9.44 3.91
C TYR A 201 -13.40 8.73 2.60
N LEU A 202 -14.65 8.31 2.47
CA LEU A 202 -15.15 7.63 1.28
C LEU A 202 -15.10 8.55 0.04
N THR A 203 -15.43 9.82 0.22
CA THR A 203 -15.34 10.84 -0.85
C THR A 203 -13.91 10.91 -1.38
N LEU A 204 -12.93 11.09 -0.49
CA LEU A 204 -11.53 11.21 -0.86
C LEU A 204 -10.98 9.89 -1.45
N LEU A 205 -11.31 8.75 -0.85
CA LEU A 205 -10.91 7.43 -1.34
C LEU A 205 -11.41 7.21 -2.77
N PHE A 206 -12.70 7.40 -3.02
CA PHE A 206 -13.28 7.11 -4.32
C PHE A 206 -12.87 8.14 -5.37
N ASP A 207 -12.80 9.43 -5.05
CA ASP A 207 -12.38 10.44 -6.01
C ASP A 207 -10.96 10.18 -6.54
N PHE A 208 -10.03 9.79 -5.66
CA PHE A 208 -8.68 9.43 -6.07
C PHE A 208 -8.62 8.13 -6.88
N HIS A 209 -9.26 7.07 -6.40
CA HIS A 209 -9.16 5.76 -7.05
C HIS A 209 -9.95 5.66 -8.36
N THR A 210 -11.06 6.39 -8.52
CA THR A 210 -11.75 6.46 -9.83
C THR A 210 -10.96 7.30 -10.84
N ALA A 211 -10.23 8.33 -10.38
CA ALA A 211 -9.29 9.05 -11.24
C ALA A 211 -8.16 8.12 -11.71
N LEU A 212 -7.49 7.39 -10.81
CA LEU A 212 -6.51 6.36 -11.19
C LEU A 212 -7.10 5.32 -12.16
N PHE A 213 -8.33 4.88 -11.90
CA PHE A 213 -9.01 3.96 -12.81
C PHE A 213 -9.12 4.55 -14.21
N ALA A 214 -9.47 5.83 -14.36
CA ALA A 214 -9.50 6.50 -15.66
C ALA A 214 -8.16 6.43 -16.42
N TYR A 215 -7.04 6.53 -15.69
CA TYR A 215 -5.68 6.37 -16.23
C TYR A 215 -5.27 4.93 -16.57
N GLY A 216 -6.13 3.93 -16.33
CA GLY A 216 -5.72 2.53 -16.52
C GLY A 216 -5.19 1.84 -15.28
N ILE A 217 -5.29 2.46 -14.11
CA ILE A 217 -4.53 2.05 -12.93
C ILE A 217 -5.46 1.58 -11.82
N ALA A 218 -5.13 0.46 -11.20
CA ALA A 218 -5.70 0.06 -9.92
C ALA A 218 -4.59 -0.39 -8.98
N LEU A 219 -4.50 0.26 -7.82
CA LEU A 219 -3.50 -0.03 -6.80
C LEU A 219 -3.89 -1.24 -5.96
N GLU A 220 -2.90 -2.01 -5.50
CA GLU A 220 -3.08 -3.06 -4.49
C GLU A 220 -2.94 -2.51 -3.05
N SER A 221 -3.18 -1.21 -2.86
CA SER A 221 -3.10 -0.54 -1.56
C SER A 221 -4.32 -0.86 -0.69
N HIS A 222 -4.32 -2.03 -0.06
CA HIS A 222 -5.34 -2.44 0.91
C HIS A 222 -5.23 -1.66 2.24
N GLN A 223 -6.09 -1.97 3.23
CA GLN A 223 -6.21 -1.21 4.48
C GLN A 223 -4.90 -1.00 5.27
N GLN A 224 -3.92 -1.90 5.15
CA GLN A 224 -2.61 -1.71 5.77
C GLN A 224 -1.72 -0.68 5.05
N ASN A 225 -1.97 -0.47 3.77
CA ASN A 225 -1.18 0.35 2.84
C ASN A 225 -1.79 1.75 2.66
N ILE A 226 -2.93 2.02 3.30
CA ILE A 226 -3.57 3.33 3.37
C ILE A 226 -3.58 3.78 4.83
N SER A 227 -3.26 5.04 5.07
CA SER A 227 -3.40 5.67 6.38
C SER A 227 -4.15 6.99 6.25
N LEU A 228 -5.01 7.28 7.21
CA LEU A 228 -5.66 8.58 7.34
C LEU A 228 -4.71 9.51 8.09
N VAL A 229 -4.55 10.71 7.58
CA VAL A 229 -3.71 11.74 8.18
C VAL A 229 -4.60 12.91 8.58
N PHE A 230 -4.60 13.21 9.87
CA PHE A 230 -5.24 14.39 10.45
C PHE A 230 -4.16 15.32 11.00
N GLU A 231 -4.23 16.59 10.67
CA GLU A 231 -3.33 17.57 11.28
C GLU A 231 -3.83 18.02 12.64
N SER A 232 -2.88 18.24 13.56
CA SER A 232 -3.17 18.74 14.90
C SER A 232 -3.19 20.27 14.88
N GLY A 233 -4.36 20.87 15.12
CA GLY A 233 -4.52 22.30 15.41
C GLY A 233 -4.57 23.23 14.20
N GLY A 234 -5.47 24.21 14.25
CA GLY A 234 -5.73 25.21 13.20
C GLY A 234 -4.61 26.23 12.95
N ALA A 235 -3.34 25.90 13.24
CA ALA A 235 -2.18 26.77 13.04
C ALA A 235 -1.94 27.11 11.55
N ASN A 236 -2.52 26.33 10.63
CA ASN A 236 -2.36 26.52 9.20
C ASN A 236 -3.45 27.40 8.56
N GLY A 237 -4.34 28.03 9.35
CA GLY A 237 -5.34 28.99 8.83
C GLY A 237 -6.25 28.45 7.73
N GLY A 238 -6.45 27.13 7.65
CA GLY A 238 -7.22 26.45 6.60
C GLY A 238 -6.42 26.05 5.34
N ALA A 239 -5.10 26.22 5.30
CA ALA A 239 -4.27 25.88 4.15
C ALA A 239 -4.11 24.37 3.91
N VAL A 240 -4.29 23.53 4.94
CA VAL A 240 -4.17 22.08 4.82
C VAL A 240 -5.53 21.40 4.96
N PRO A 241 -5.87 20.43 4.09
CA PRO A 241 -7.09 19.66 4.22
C PRO A 241 -7.18 18.94 5.56
N ARG A 242 -8.37 18.96 6.17
CA ARG A 242 -8.68 18.27 7.44
C ARG A 242 -8.30 16.79 7.43
N LEU A 243 -8.55 16.11 6.32
CA LEU A 243 -8.28 14.68 6.11
C LEU A 243 -7.46 14.51 4.83
N ARG A 244 -6.40 13.71 4.92
CA ARG A 244 -5.57 13.29 3.79
C ARG A 244 -5.37 11.78 3.79
N LEU A 245 -5.08 11.20 2.63
CA LEU A 245 -4.67 9.80 2.49
C LEU A 245 -3.15 9.72 2.35
N LEU A 246 -2.51 8.88 3.14
CA LEU A 246 -1.12 8.47 2.95
C LEU A 246 -1.10 7.05 2.38
N ILE A 247 -0.55 6.91 1.17
CA ILE A 247 -0.43 5.65 0.43
C ILE A 247 1.01 5.17 0.48
N LYS A 248 1.20 3.88 0.75
CA LYS A 248 2.49 3.19 0.84
C LYS A 248 2.38 1.79 0.25
N ASP A 249 3.50 1.07 0.12
CA ASP A 249 3.56 -0.23 -0.54
C ASP A 249 2.93 -0.17 -1.93
N HIS A 250 3.63 0.48 -2.86
CA HIS A 250 3.17 0.67 -4.25
C HIS A 250 3.32 -0.59 -5.11
N ASP A 251 3.59 -1.76 -4.51
CA ASP A 251 3.86 -3.00 -5.23
C ASP A 251 2.60 -3.64 -5.84
N GLY A 252 2.76 -4.27 -7.00
CA GLY A 252 1.73 -5.09 -7.63
C GLY A 252 0.44 -4.41 -8.13
N PRO A 253 0.46 -3.16 -8.66
CA PRO A 253 -0.74 -2.59 -9.28
C PRO A 253 -1.17 -3.39 -10.52
N ARG A 254 -2.34 -3.06 -11.07
CA ARG A 254 -2.70 -3.42 -12.46
C ARG A 254 -2.70 -2.16 -13.30
N VAL A 255 -2.05 -2.22 -14.46
CA VAL A 255 -1.89 -1.09 -15.38
C VAL A 255 -2.32 -1.49 -16.78
N HIS A 256 -3.37 -0.85 -17.29
CA HIS A 256 -3.78 -0.93 -18.68
C HIS A 256 -2.97 0.05 -19.53
N ALA A 257 -1.84 -0.41 -20.07
CA ALA A 257 -0.87 0.44 -20.76
C ALA A 257 -1.48 1.26 -21.92
N ILE A 258 -2.39 0.69 -22.71
CA ILE A 258 -3.06 1.41 -23.82
C ILE A 258 -3.93 2.56 -23.28
N ARG A 259 -4.71 2.34 -22.20
CA ARG A 259 -5.53 3.41 -21.59
C ARG A 259 -4.66 4.47 -20.94
N LEU A 260 -3.55 4.08 -20.32
CA LEU A 260 -2.55 5.02 -19.83
C LEU A 260 -1.99 5.88 -20.97
N ALA A 261 -1.56 5.25 -22.07
CA ALA A 261 -1.03 5.95 -23.26
C ALA A 261 -2.05 6.92 -23.87
N ALA A 262 -3.34 6.56 -23.89
CA ALA A 262 -4.39 7.46 -24.34
C ALA A 262 -4.56 8.68 -23.42
N MET A 263 -4.26 8.55 -22.12
CA MET A 263 -4.43 9.60 -21.12
C MET A 263 -3.19 10.50 -20.95
N VAL A 264 -1.98 9.98 -21.16
CA VAL A 264 -0.73 10.73 -20.92
C VAL A 264 0.19 10.84 -22.13
N GLY A 265 -0.18 10.24 -23.26
CA GLY A 265 0.65 10.12 -24.46
C GLY A 265 1.53 8.86 -24.45
N GLY A 266 1.81 8.32 -25.64
CA GLY A 266 2.53 7.04 -25.80
C GLY A 266 3.96 7.04 -25.26
N GLY A 267 4.73 8.11 -25.50
CA GLY A 267 6.09 8.26 -24.96
C GLY A 267 6.12 8.27 -23.43
N PRO A 268 5.44 9.24 -22.77
CA PRO A 268 5.37 9.29 -21.31
C PRO A 268 4.81 8.01 -20.68
N ALA A 269 3.84 7.34 -21.31
CA ALA A 269 3.31 6.08 -20.81
C ALA A 269 4.33 4.94 -20.85
N ALA A 270 5.19 4.89 -21.89
CA ALA A 270 6.24 3.88 -21.99
C ALA A 270 7.24 4.01 -20.83
N ASP A 271 7.63 5.23 -20.48
CA ASP A 271 8.54 5.51 -19.35
C ASP A 271 7.94 5.11 -17.99
N LEU A 272 6.61 5.16 -17.89
CA LEU A 272 5.85 4.79 -16.69
C LEU A 272 5.39 3.31 -16.67
N CYS A 273 5.81 2.49 -17.64
CA CYS A 273 5.45 1.07 -17.74
C CYS A 273 6.66 0.12 -17.64
N GLY A 274 7.81 0.61 -17.16
CA GLY A 274 9.07 -0.13 -17.02
C GLY A 274 9.11 -1.18 -15.89
N PHE A 275 8.02 -1.91 -15.66
CA PHE A 275 7.92 -2.94 -14.62
C PHE A 275 8.80 -4.17 -14.93
N ASP A 276 9.42 -4.72 -13.89
CA ASP A 276 10.13 -6.01 -13.89
C ASP A 276 9.11 -7.15 -14.04
N ASP A 277 8.04 -7.15 -13.23
CA ASP A 277 6.94 -8.11 -13.38
C ASP A 277 5.98 -7.68 -14.50
N ARG A 278 6.16 -8.27 -15.68
CA ARG A 278 5.32 -8.02 -16.85
C ARG A 278 3.84 -8.31 -16.64
N ARG A 279 3.46 -9.09 -15.61
CA ARG A 279 2.06 -9.36 -15.29
C ARG A 279 1.36 -8.10 -14.76
N ILE A 280 2.06 -7.11 -14.22
CA ILE A 280 1.47 -5.82 -13.79
C ILE A 280 0.72 -5.15 -14.96
N LEU A 281 1.28 -5.26 -16.17
CA LEU A 281 0.67 -4.74 -17.38
C LEU A 281 -0.46 -5.67 -17.85
N THR A 282 -1.58 -5.06 -18.24
CA THR A 282 -2.79 -5.79 -18.66
C THR A 282 -3.30 -5.27 -20.00
N SER A 283 -3.86 -6.17 -20.80
CA SER A 283 -4.39 -5.85 -22.14
C SER A 283 -5.82 -5.30 -22.14
N GLY A 284 -6.49 -5.21 -20.99
CA GLY A 284 -7.89 -4.81 -20.92
C GLY A 284 -8.33 -4.33 -19.54
N ASP A 285 -9.54 -3.78 -19.46
CA ASP A 285 -10.06 -3.14 -18.24
C ASP A 285 -10.45 -4.13 -17.13
N GLY A 286 -10.66 -5.39 -17.48
CA GLY A 286 -11.14 -6.42 -16.55
C GLY A 286 -10.26 -6.56 -15.31
N PRO A 287 -8.96 -6.92 -15.46
CA PRO A 287 -8.05 -7.04 -14.33
C PRO A 287 -7.90 -5.76 -13.49
N VAL A 288 -7.99 -4.58 -14.11
CA VAL A 288 -7.97 -3.29 -13.40
C VAL A 288 -9.24 -3.12 -12.57
N ALA A 289 -10.41 -3.45 -13.13
CA ALA A 289 -11.70 -3.41 -12.43
C ALA A 289 -11.78 -4.44 -11.30
N ASP A 290 -11.18 -5.62 -11.47
CA ASP A 290 -11.14 -6.65 -10.43
C ASP A 290 -10.32 -6.18 -9.21
N VAL A 291 -9.17 -5.54 -9.45
CA VAL A 291 -8.36 -4.95 -8.36
C VAL A 291 -9.07 -3.75 -7.73
N PHE A 292 -9.63 -2.83 -8.52
CA PHE A 292 -10.41 -1.71 -7.98
C PHE A 292 -11.54 -2.20 -7.07
N THR A 293 -12.30 -3.20 -7.53
CA THR A 293 -13.43 -3.75 -6.76
C THR A 293 -12.93 -4.45 -5.50
N THR A 294 -11.95 -5.34 -5.62
CA THR A 294 -11.54 -6.18 -4.50
C THR A 294 -10.67 -5.46 -3.47
N ILE A 295 -9.96 -4.41 -3.85
CA ILE A 295 -9.11 -3.64 -2.95
C ILE A 295 -9.83 -2.38 -2.49
N THR A 296 -10.14 -1.47 -3.40
CA THR A 296 -10.71 -0.16 -3.05
C THR A 296 -12.13 -0.32 -2.49
N VAL A 297 -12.99 -1.08 -3.17
CA VAL A 297 -14.41 -1.18 -2.79
C VAL A 297 -14.61 -2.17 -1.64
N HIS A 298 -14.09 -3.39 -1.73
CA HIS A 298 -14.29 -4.40 -0.68
C HIS A 298 -13.46 -4.11 0.58
N LEU A 299 -12.14 -4.02 0.45
CA LEU A 299 -11.27 -3.95 1.63
C LEU A 299 -11.22 -2.53 2.21
N CYS A 300 -11.07 -1.50 1.37
CA CYS A 300 -10.87 -0.14 1.89
C CYS A 300 -12.19 0.55 2.25
N ALA A 301 -13.25 0.42 1.43
CA ALA A 301 -14.52 1.09 1.70
C ALA A 301 -15.52 0.23 2.49
N ALA A 302 -15.83 -0.97 2.02
CA ALA A 302 -16.95 -1.76 2.56
C ALA A 302 -16.60 -2.44 3.89
N ALA A 303 -15.40 -2.98 4.06
CA ALA A 303 -15.03 -3.64 5.31
C ALA A 303 -15.21 -2.72 6.54
N PRO A 304 -14.76 -1.43 6.53
CA PRO A 304 -15.09 -0.51 7.61
C PRO A 304 -16.59 -0.26 7.78
N VAL A 305 -17.36 -0.15 6.69
CA VAL A 305 -18.82 0.04 6.73
C VAL A 305 -19.54 -1.13 7.40
N PHE A 306 -19.22 -2.37 7.03
CA PHE A 306 -19.80 -3.56 7.64
C PHE A 306 -19.47 -3.64 9.13
N GLU A 307 -18.24 -3.29 9.49
CA GLU A 307 -17.78 -3.33 10.87
C GLU A 307 -18.43 -2.22 11.72
N LEU A 308 -18.60 -1.01 11.18
CA LEU A 308 -19.35 0.07 11.84
C LEU A 308 -20.81 -0.33 12.12
N ALA A 309 -21.45 -1.05 11.19
CA ALA A 309 -22.79 -1.58 11.40
C ALA A 309 -22.80 -2.63 12.53
N ARG A 310 -21.83 -3.55 12.51
CA ARG A 310 -21.67 -4.60 13.53
C ARG A 310 -21.44 -4.00 14.93
N LEU A 311 -20.71 -2.89 15.01
CA LEU A 311 -20.44 -2.13 16.23
C LEU A 311 -21.58 -1.19 16.63
N GLY A 312 -22.72 -1.20 15.91
CA GLY A 312 -23.93 -0.46 16.28
C GLY A 312 -23.89 1.04 15.98
N ARG A 313 -22.97 1.53 15.13
CA ARG A 313 -22.85 2.96 14.83
C ARG A 313 -23.96 3.50 13.93
N ALA A 314 -24.47 2.67 13.02
CA ALA A 314 -25.66 2.94 12.22
C ALA A 314 -26.18 1.64 11.58
N PRO A 315 -27.45 1.58 11.13
CA PRO A 315 -27.96 0.43 10.37
C PRO A 315 -27.15 0.16 9.11
N LEU A 316 -26.89 -1.12 8.81
CA LEU A 316 -26.07 -1.53 7.67
C LEU A 316 -26.56 -0.95 6.35
N ASP A 317 -27.87 -0.97 6.08
CA ASP A 317 -28.43 -0.45 4.83
C ASP A 317 -28.21 1.06 4.67
N THR A 318 -28.20 1.81 5.78
CA THR A 318 -27.87 3.24 5.76
C THR A 318 -26.41 3.46 5.39
N LEU A 319 -25.49 2.66 5.95
CA LEU A 319 -24.06 2.76 5.64
C LEU A 319 -23.73 2.28 4.22
N LEU A 320 -24.40 1.23 3.74
CA LEU A 320 -24.26 0.74 2.36
C LEU A 320 -24.81 1.74 1.33
N ARG A 321 -25.92 2.43 1.64
CA ARG A 321 -26.41 3.57 0.84
C ARG A 321 -25.36 4.65 0.73
N ARG A 322 -24.82 5.13 1.86
CA ARG A 322 -23.76 6.16 1.88
C ARG A 322 -22.54 5.75 1.04
N LEU A 323 -22.07 4.52 1.19
CA LEU A 323 -20.97 4.00 0.37
C LEU A 323 -21.31 4.03 -1.12
N ARG A 324 -22.48 3.54 -1.51
CA ARG A 324 -22.94 3.55 -2.90
C ARG A 324 -23.05 4.98 -3.43
N ASP A 325 -23.61 5.90 -2.65
CA ASP A 325 -23.79 7.31 -3.03
C ASP A 325 -22.43 7.96 -3.30
N ARG A 326 -21.46 7.81 -2.39
CA ARG A 326 -20.11 8.38 -2.58
C ARG A 326 -19.35 7.78 -3.76
N LEU A 327 -19.52 6.48 -4.01
CA LEU A 327 -18.96 5.86 -5.21
C LEU A 327 -19.65 6.38 -6.48
N THR A 328 -20.98 6.54 -6.45
CA THR A 328 -21.75 7.09 -7.56
C THR A 328 -21.34 8.52 -7.85
N ASP A 329 -21.25 9.39 -6.84
CA ASP A 329 -20.77 10.77 -6.97
C ASP A 329 -19.39 10.85 -7.64
N ALA A 330 -18.47 9.96 -7.26
CA ALA A 330 -17.14 9.90 -7.86
C ALA A 330 -17.16 9.42 -9.33
N VAL A 331 -18.03 8.46 -9.66
CA VAL A 331 -18.22 7.97 -11.04
C VAL A 331 -18.90 9.03 -11.93
N ASP A 332 -19.89 9.73 -11.39
CA ASP A 332 -20.61 10.81 -12.06
C ASP A 332 -19.68 11.98 -12.36
N ARG A 333 -18.89 12.42 -11.37
CA ARG A 333 -17.85 13.43 -11.55
C ARG A 333 -16.78 12.99 -12.55
N LEU A 334 -16.39 11.72 -12.54
CA LEU A 334 -15.47 11.18 -13.54
C LEU A 334 -16.06 11.26 -14.95
N ALA A 335 -17.34 10.93 -15.13
CA ALA A 335 -18.01 10.99 -16.44
C ALA A 335 -17.99 12.40 -17.04
N VAL A 336 -18.10 13.43 -16.19
CA VAL A 336 -18.05 14.84 -16.60
C VAL A 336 -16.61 15.31 -16.85
N THR A 337 -15.69 15.03 -15.93
CA THR A 337 -14.31 15.56 -16.00
C THR A 337 -13.43 14.80 -16.99
N ARG A 338 -13.74 13.53 -17.26
CA ARG A 338 -13.02 12.66 -18.19
C ARG A 338 -14.00 11.83 -19.01
N PRO A 339 -14.67 12.43 -20.00
CA PRO A 339 -15.56 11.70 -20.89
C PRO A 339 -14.82 10.53 -21.54
N GLY A 340 -15.38 9.33 -21.43
CA GLY A 340 -14.76 8.11 -21.91
C GLY A 340 -15.34 6.86 -21.30
N ALA A 341 -14.76 5.71 -21.63
CA ALA A 341 -15.29 4.42 -21.21
C ALA A 341 -15.15 4.17 -19.69
N ALA A 342 -14.25 4.85 -18.98
CA ALA A 342 -13.91 4.55 -17.59
C ALA A 342 -15.11 4.64 -16.64
N ALA A 343 -15.87 5.74 -16.67
CA ALA A 343 -17.04 5.91 -15.81
C ALA A 343 -18.14 4.88 -16.15
N ALA A 344 -18.41 4.66 -17.43
CA ALA A 344 -19.37 3.66 -17.89
C ALA A 344 -18.98 2.23 -17.48
N LEU A 345 -17.67 1.92 -17.50
CA LEU A 345 -17.13 0.64 -17.04
C LEU A 345 -17.33 0.46 -15.54
N LEU A 346 -17.05 1.47 -14.72
CA LEU A 346 -17.27 1.43 -13.28
C LEU A 346 -18.76 1.27 -12.93
N ARG A 347 -19.66 1.99 -13.61
CA ARG A 347 -21.11 1.77 -13.46
C ARG A 347 -21.47 0.31 -13.73
N ARG A 348 -21.14 -0.16 -14.93
CA ARG A 348 -21.52 -1.51 -15.40
C ARG A 348 -20.92 -2.63 -14.56
N ARG A 349 -19.63 -2.54 -14.19
CA ARG A 349 -18.90 -3.63 -13.52
C ARG A 349 -18.97 -3.58 -12.00
N VAL A 350 -19.25 -2.42 -11.40
CA VAL A 350 -19.17 -2.23 -9.95
C VAL A 350 -20.51 -1.81 -9.35
N LEU A 351 -21.14 -0.75 -9.86
CA LEU A 351 -22.39 -0.24 -9.29
C LEU A 351 -23.61 -1.12 -9.66
N ASP A 352 -23.66 -1.60 -10.90
CA ASP A 352 -24.88 -2.19 -11.47
C ASP A 352 -24.76 -3.69 -11.75
N ALA A 353 -23.56 -4.27 -11.65
CA ALA A 353 -23.37 -5.70 -11.82
C ALA A 353 -24.09 -6.49 -10.72
N ASP A 354 -24.72 -7.61 -11.06
CA ASP A 354 -25.36 -8.51 -10.07
C ASP A 354 -24.35 -9.14 -9.11
N ARG A 355 -23.11 -9.31 -9.59
CA ARG A 355 -22.03 -9.99 -8.88
C ARG A 355 -20.74 -9.22 -9.00
N LEU A 356 -19.98 -9.19 -7.90
CA LEU A 356 -18.66 -8.57 -7.82
C LEU A 356 -17.57 -9.65 -7.68
N PRO A 357 -16.38 -9.42 -8.24
CA PRO A 357 -15.22 -10.28 -8.02
C PRO A 357 -14.80 -10.27 -6.55
N VAL A 358 -14.49 -11.44 -6.00
CA VAL A 358 -14.03 -11.64 -4.62
C VAL A 358 -12.71 -12.39 -4.67
N LYS A 359 -11.68 -11.87 -3.97
CA LYS A 359 -10.39 -12.55 -3.88
C LYS A 359 -10.53 -13.88 -3.15
N ALA A 360 -10.13 -14.96 -3.80
CA ALA A 360 -10.24 -16.31 -3.29
C ALA A 360 -9.08 -16.69 -2.35
N MET A 361 -8.77 -15.83 -1.37
CA MET A 361 -7.57 -15.95 -0.52
C MET A 361 -7.56 -17.23 0.32
N VAL A 362 -8.71 -17.65 0.85
CA VAL A 362 -8.82 -18.88 1.66
C VAL A 362 -8.52 -20.11 0.80
N THR A 363 -9.10 -20.21 -0.39
CA THR A 363 -8.91 -21.38 -1.26
C THR A 363 -7.55 -21.35 -1.97
N ALA A 364 -7.27 -20.31 -2.76
CA ALA A 364 -6.04 -20.24 -3.56
C ALA A 364 -4.78 -19.95 -2.72
N GLY A 365 -4.90 -19.15 -1.66
CA GLY A 365 -3.78 -18.79 -0.80
C GLY A 365 -3.45 -19.83 0.28
N THR A 366 -4.43 -20.65 0.68
CA THR A 366 -4.30 -21.56 1.84
C THR A 366 -4.64 -23.03 1.53
N LEU A 367 -5.86 -23.32 1.05
CA LEU A 367 -6.37 -24.70 1.02
C LEU A 367 -5.96 -25.54 -0.19
N PHE A 368 -5.78 -24.94 -1.38
CA PHE A 368 -5.51 -25.68 -2.61
C PHE A 368 -4.08 -25.50 -3.13
N THR A 369 -3.58 -26.48 -3.88
CA THR A 369 -2.31 -26.32 -4.63
C THR A 369 -2.50 -25.43 -5.86
N LYS A 370 -1.41 -25.02 -6.51
CA LYS A 370 -1.51 -24.24 -7.76
C LYS A 370 -2.18 -25.06 -8.87
N GLU A 371 -1.87 -26.35 -8.95
CA GLU A 371 -2.46 -27.28 -9.91
C GLU A 371 -3.98 -27.42 -9.70
N ARG A 372 -4.44 -27.43 -8.44
CA ARG A 372 -5.87 -27.57 -8.11
C ARG A 372 -6.65 -26.25 -8.16
N SER A 373 -6.02 -25.13 -7.83
CA SER A 373 -6.66 -23.81 -7.87
C SER A 373 -6.59 -23.14 -9.25
N GLY A 374 -5.63 -23.52 -10.10
CA GLY A 374 -5.32 -22.80 -11.34
C GLY A 374 -4.72 -21.41 -11.12
N ALA A 375 -4.42 -21.02 -9.87
CA ALA A 375 -3.96 -19.68 -9.53
C ALA A 375 -2.48 -19.49 -9.90
N ALA A 376 -2.21 -18.75 -10.98
CA ALA A 376 -0.87 -18.29 -11.32
C ALA A 376 -0.36 -17.22 -10.33
N ASP A 377 -1.27 -16.40 -9.82
CA ASP A 377 -1.06 -15.43 -8.75
C ASP A 377 -2.23 -15.48 -7.79
N ILE A 378 -1.97 -15.89 -6.54
CA ILE A 378 -3.00 -16.04 -5.51
C ILE A 378 -3.65 -14.69 -5.14
N ASN A 379 -2.92 -13.58 -5.28
CA ASN A 379 -3.41 -12.25 -4.93
C ASN A 379 -4.34 -11.69 -6.00
N LYS A 380 -4.32 -12.27 -7.21
CA LYS A 380 -5.10 -11.84 -8.38
C LYS A 380 -5.97 -12.99 -8.92
N HIS A 381 -6.40 -13.89 -8.02
CA HIS A 381 -7.32 -14.97 -8.32
C HIS A 381 -8.68 -14.71 -7.67
N TYR A 382 -9.73 -14.72 -8.49
CA TYR A 382 -11.05 -14.24 -8.11
C TYR A 382 -12.14 -15.29 -8.35
N VAL A 383 -13.08 -15.33 -7.43
CA VAL A 383 -14.43 -15.91 -7.62
C VAL A 383 -15.44 -14.75 -7.67
N THR A 384 -16.74 -15.02 -7.72
CA THR A 384 -17.76 -13.95 -7.68
C THR A 384 -18.75 -14.13 -6.54
N GLY A 385 -19.21 -13.03 -5.96
CA GLY A 385 -20.24 -12.97 -4.92
C GLY A 385 -21.34 -11.97 -5.28
N PRO A 386 -22.51 -12.00 -4.61
CA PRO A 386 -23.58 -11.02 -4.83
C PRO A 386 -23.09 -9.58 -4.60
N ASN A 387 -23.58 -8.65 -5.42
CA ASN A 387 -23.25 -7.23 -5.25
C ASN A 387 -24.06 -6.60 -4.10
N TYR A 388 -23.42 -6.41 -2.96
CA TYR A 388 -24.04 -5.78 -1.79
C TYR A 388 -24.38 -4.29 -2.00
N LEU A 389 -23.81 -3.63 -3.02
CA LEU A 389 -24.15 -2.26 -3.37
C LEU A 389 -25.57 -2.14 -3.94
N LEU A 390 -26.18 -3.24 -4.41
CA LEU A 390 -27.55 -3.21 -4.93
C LEU A 390 -28.57 -3.05 -3.80
N ARG A 391 -28.32 -3.60 -2.60
CA ARG A 391 -29.17 -3.35 -1.41
C ARG A 391 -29.22 -1.87 -1.03
N GLY A 392 -28.09 -1.18 -1.22
CA GLY A 392 -27.98 0.27 -1.05
C GLY A 392 -28.68 1.07 -2.16
N SER A 393 -29.34 0.46 -3.14
CA SER A 393 -30.11 1.18 -4.17
C SER A 393 -31.60 1.29 -3.85
N GLY A 394 -32.06 0.71 -2.73
CA GLY A 394 -33.48 0.58 -2.41
C GLY A 394 -34.21 -0.46 -3.26
N ARG A 395 -33.46 -1.36 -3.93
CA ARG A 395 -33.96 -2.49 -4.71
C ARG A 395 -33.68 -3.81 -4.01
#